data_AF-A0A9D4DHW2-F1
#
_entry.id   AF-A0A9D4DHW2-F1
#
_cell.length_a   1.000
_cell.length_b   1.000
_cell.length_c   1.000
_cell.angle_alpha   90.00
_cell.angle_beta   90.00
_cell.angle_gamma   90.00
#
_symmetry.space_group_name_H-M   'P 1'
#
loop_
_entity.id
_entity.type
_entity.pdbx_description
1 polymer ?
#
loop_
_entity_poly.entity_id
_entity_poly.type
_entity_poly.pdbx_seq_one_letter_code
_entity_poly.pdbx_strand_id
1 'polypeptide(L)'
;MKVMRTHKPRPSWSVIVLGSQLMIGHQLGKLLICAIPEYYTVETWYAAYLSHLLAALGAAIGVHTAANIGPQKAPFLPTFLAAAATVPTSYFLYHQRNIFTLLCVVVASLASSYFSVWAPEKPPSNLIGRLKAGACVGLALTAYSGLHGSSMYFNTRVQSLNGTTIPLPEMVANFLRLQPYDEARELMPGIIQCVRMYGSLDVCQHQFLSQLAEISDPNRDSWAFTAVTRQLRGRMRGIDAISK
;
A
#
# COMPACT_ATOMS: atom_id res chain seq x y z
N MET A 1 -18.48 -44.82 -26.74
CA MET A 1 -19.38 -44.03 -25.88
C MET A 1 -18.52 -43.02 -25.11
N LYS A 2 -18.53 -41.74 -25.49
CA LYS A 2 -17.69 -40.70 -24.87
C LYS A 2 -18.42 -40.19 -23.63
N VAL A 3 -18.02 -40.67 -22.45
CA VAL A 3 -18.56 -40.21 -21.17
C VAL A 3 -18.25 -38.71 -21.05
N MET A 4 -19.27 -37.87 -21.23
CA MET A 4 -19.18 -36.44 -20.94
C MET A 4 -19.06 -36.28 -19.42
N ARG A 5 -17.83 -36.11 -18.92
CA ARG A 5 -17.61 -35.59 -17.56
C ARG A 5 -18.13 -34.15 -17.53
N THR A 6 -19.34 -33.96 -17.04
CA THR A 6 -20.04 -32.67 -16.89
C THR A 6 -19.46 -31.80 -15.79
N HIS A 7 -18.59 -32.33 -14.91
CA HIS A 7 -17.81 -31.53 -13.98
C HIS A 7 -16.41 -31.26 -14.54
N LYS A 8 -16.15 -30.00 -14.92
CA LYS A 8 -14.76 -29.52 -15.02
C LYS A 8 -14.14 -29.65 -13.62
N PRO A 9 -12.97 -30.31 -13.48
CA PRO A 9 -12.31 -30.41 -12.19
C PRO A 9 -12.03 -29.01 -11.65
N ARG A 10 -12.16 -28.80 -10.33
CA ARG A 10 -11.74 -27.54 -9.70
C ARG A 10 -10.21 -27.39 -9.83
N PRO A 11 -9.70 -26.16 -9.90
CA PRO A 11 -8.25 -25.95 -9.86
C PRO A 11 -7.66 -26.47 -8.55
N SER A 12 -6.48 -27.08 -8.64
CA SER A 12 -5.73 -27.54 -7.48
C SER A 12 -5.31 -26.34 -6.63
N TRP A 13 -5.35 -26.49 -5.32
CA TRP A 13 -4.92 -25.46 -4.40
C TRP A 13 -3.41 -25.18 -4.53
N SER A 14 -3.03 -23.91 -4.63
CA SER A 14 -1.64 -23.47 -4.78
C SER A 14 -1.29 -22.45 -3.70
N VAL A 15 -0.26 -22.76 -2.91
CA VAL A 15 0.25 -21.87 -1.84
C VAL A 15 0.75 -20.55 -2.42
N ILE A 16 1.35 -20.57 -3.61
CA ILE A 16 1.87 -19.37 -4.26
C ILE A 16 0.72 -18.44 -4.66
N VAL A 17 -0.34 -18.99 -5.25
CA VAL A 17 -1.53 -18.21 -5.63
C VAL A 17 -2.18 -17.64 -4.39
N LEU A 18 -2.39 -18.46 -3.35
CA LEU A 18 -2.94 -17.97 -2.08
C LEU A 18 -2.07 -16.88 -1.46
N GLY A 19 -0.75 -17.08 -1.39
CA GLY A 19 0.18 -16.08 -0.85
C GLY A 19 0.11 -14.76 -1.62
N SER A 20 0.01 -14.81 -2.95
CA SER A 20 -0.15 -13.61 -3.78
C SER A 20 -1.49 -12.90 -3.56
N GLN A 21 -2.59 -13.65 -3.40
CA GLN A 21 -3.91 -13.11 -3.05
C GLN A 21 -3.87 -12.39 -1.69
N LEU A 22 -3.24 -13.02 -0.70
CA LEU A 22 -3.08 -12.44 0.64
C LEU A 22 -2.25 -11.14 0.59
N MET A 23 -1.11 -11.16 -0.09
CA MET A 23 -0.20 -10.01 -0.14
C MET A 23 -0.79 -8.82 -0.91
N ILE A 24 -1.29 -9.04 -2.14
CA ILE A 24 -1.83 -7.97 -2.98
C ILE A 24 -3.17 -7.47 -2.43
N GLY A 25 -4.03 -8.39 -1.97
CA GLY A 25 -5.29 -8.05 -1.32
C GLY A 25 -5.08 -7.20 -0.07
N HIS A 26 -4.15 -7.60 0.80
CA HIS A 26 -3.87 -6.83 2.02
C HIS A 26 -3.32 -5.45 1.71
N GLN A 27 -2.39 -5.35 0.75
CA GLN A 27 -1.80 -4.06 0.38
C GLN A 27 -2.86 -3.10 -0.18
N LEU A 28 -3.71 -3.55 -1.12
CA LEU A 28 -4.75 -2.69 -1.69
C LEU A 28 -5.86 -2.36 -0.69
N GLY A 29 -6.29 -3.32 0.13
CA GLY A 29 -7.28 -3.08 1.19
C GLY A 29 -6.79 -2.05 2.21
N LYS A 30 -5.54 -2.17 2.67
CA LYS A 30 -4.91 -1.19 3.55
C LYS A 30 -4.76 0.18 2.89
N LEU A 31 -4.32 0.22 1.63
CA LEU A 31 -4.12 1.49 0.94
C LEU A 31 -5.44 2.29 0.82
N LEU A 32 -6.55 1.62 0.52
CA LEU A 32 -7.85 2.26 0.38
C LEU A 32 -8.40 2.81 1.71
N ILE A 33 -8.24 2.10 2.83
CA ILE A 33 -8.65 2.63 4.13
C ILE A 33 -7.73 3.76 4.60
N CYS A 34 -6.42 3.67 4.29
CA CYS A 34 -5.44 4.70 4.63
C CYS A 34 -5.47 5.91 3.68
N ALA A 35 -6.15 5.85 2.54
CA ALA A 35 -6.31 6.98 1.64
C ALA A 35 -7.38 7.96 2.13
N ILE A 36 -8.28 7.52 3.00
CA ILE A 36 -9.38 8.30 3.55
C ILE A 36 -8.86 9.10 4.76
N PRO A 37 -9.13 10.42 4.84
CA PRO A 37 -8.68 11.24 5.97
C PRO A 37 -9.29 10.75 7.28
N GLU A 38 -8.46 10.58 8.32
CA GLU A 38 -8.92 10.03 9.61
C GLU A 38 -10.01 10.87 10.27
N TYR A 39 -9.95 12.20 10.13
CA TYR A 39 -10.94 13.14 10.66
C TYR A 39 -12.38 12.75 10.30
N TYR A 40 -12.65 12.39 9.04
CA TYR A 40 -14.00 12.00 8.61
C TYR A 40 -14.48 10.68 9.23
N THR A 41 -13.54 9.76 9.50
CA THR A 41 -13.86 8.42 10.00
C THR A 41 -14.17 8.40 11.51
N VAL A 42 -13.73 9.41 12.25
CA VAL A 42 -13.94 9.50 13.72
C VAL A 42 -15.27 10.17 14.04
N GLU A 43 -15.68 11.16 13.25
CA GLU A 43 -16.87 11.96 13.56
C GLU A 43 -18.20 11.29 13.19
N THR A 44 -18.20 10.38 12.20
CA THR A 44 -19.46 9.83 11.68
C THR A 44 -19.39 8.31 11.42
N TRP A 45 -20.37 7.59 11.95
CA TRP A 45 -20.45 6.13 11.84
C TRP A 45 -20.63 5.65 10.38
N TYR A 46 -21.33 6.42 9.54
CA TYR A 46 -21.53 6.07 8.14
C TYR A 46 -20.26 6.22 7.31
N ALA A 47 -19.42 7.23 7.59
CA ALA A 47 -18.13 7.40 6.93
C ALA A 47 -17.14 6.31 7.37
N ALA A 48 -17.17 5.93 8.65
CA ALA A 48 -16.44 4.77 9.14
C ALA A 48 -16.91 3.48 8.43
N TYR A 49 -18.21 3.24 8.31
CA TYR A 49 -18.72 2.07 7.61
C TYR A 49 -18.29 2.05 6.14
N LEU A 50 -18.39 3.20 5.46
CA LEU A 50 -18.00 3.36 4.07
C LEU A 50 -16.49 3.13 3.87
N SER A 51 -15.64 3.59 4.80
CA SER A 51 -14.19 3.37 4.72
C SER A 51 -13.81 1.90 4.83
N HIS A 52 -14.49 1.16 5.72
CA HIS A 52 -14.29 -0.29 5.86
C HIS A 52 -14.83 -1.07 4.66
N LEU A 53 -15.93 -0.62 4.06
CA LEU A 53 -16.45 -1.16 2.81
C LEU A 53 -15.47 -0.93 1.64
N LEU A 54 -14.84 0.24 1.58
CA LEU A 54 -13.78 0.53 0.60
C LEU A 54 -12.55 -0.36 0.82
N ALA A 55 -12.18 -0.64 2.08
CA ALA A 55 -11.11 -1.58 2.39
C ALA A 55 -11.46 -3.01 1.92
N ALA A 56 -12.70 -3.45 2.13
CA ALA A 56 -13.20 -4.73 1.64
C ALA A 56 -13.20 -4.80 0.10
N LEU A 57 -13.58 -3.69 -0.57
CA LEU A 57 -13.48 -3.56 -2.02
C LEU A 57 -12.03 -3.69 -2.50
N GLY A 58 -11.09 -2.99 -1.85
CA GLY A 58 -9.67 -3.07 -2.13
C GLY A 58 -9.10 -4.47 -1.98
N ALA A 59 -9.44 -5.13 -0.87
CA ALA A 59 -9.10 -6.52 -0.61
C ALA A 59 -9.62 -7.44 -1.72
N ALA A 60 -10.89 -7.30 -2.10
CA ALA A 60 -11.50 -8.11 -3.14
C ALA A 60 -10.85 -7.88 -4.52
N ILE A 61 -10.52 -6.62 -4.86
CA ILE A 61 -9.81 -6.29 -6.10
C ILE A 61 -8.44 -6.97 -6.12
N GLY A 62 -7.65 -6.85 -5.04
CA GLY A 62 -6.32 -7.45 -4.97
C GLY A 62 -6.34 -8.98 -4.98
N VAL A 63 -7.30 -9.59 -4.29
CA VAL A 63 -7.50 -11.05 -4.34
C VAL A 63 -7.93 -11.47 -5.75
N HIS A 64 -8.85 -10.76 -6.38
CA HIS A 64 -9.33 -11.08 -7.71
C HIS A 64 -8.23 -10.94 -8.77
N THR A 65 -7.42 -9.89 -8.73
CA THR A 65 -6.31 -9.72 -9.68
C THR A 65 -5.30 -10.85 -9.53
N ALA A 66 -4.90 -11.21 -8.31
CA ALA A 66 -3.98 -12.31 -8.05
C ALA A 66 -4.55 -13.68 -8.43
N ALA A 67 -5.84 -13.91 -8.16
CA ALA A 67 -6.52 -15.18 -8.44
C ALA A 67 -6.71 -15.47 -9.94
N ASN A 68 -6.75 -14.42 -10.77
CA ASN A 68 -6.92 -14.55 -12.22
C ASN A 68 -5.58 -14.52 -12.98
N ILE A 69 -4.46 -14.67 -12.27
CA ILE A 69 -3.15 -14.84 -12.93
C ILE A 69 -3.07 -16.29 -13.45
N GLY A 70 -3.01 -16.41 -14.77
CA GLY A 70 -2.81 -17.69 -15.46
C GLY A 70 -4.12 -18.39 -15.86
N PRO A 71 -4.14 -19.73 -15.94
CA PRO A 71 -5.29 -20.48 -16.48
C PRO A 71 -6.47 -20.65 -15.50
N GLN A 72 -6.31 -20.21 -14.25
CA GLN A 72 -7.37 -20.20 -13.25
C GLN A 72 -8.13 -18.86 -13.30
N LYS A 73 -9.46 -18.92 -13.27
CA LYS A 73 -10.29 -17.72 -13.13
C LYS A 73 -11.24 -17.80 -11.95
N ALA A 74 -11.26 -16.74 -11.16
CA ALA A 74 -12.14 -16.57 -10.01
C ALA A 74 -13.11 -15.41 -10.27
N PRO A 75 -14.43 -15.61 -10.09
CA PRO A 75 -15.41 -14.52 -10.25
C PRO A 75 -15.23 -13.44 -9.18
N PHE A 76 -15.35 -12.17 -9.59
CA PHE A 76 -15.19 -11.02 -8.68
C PHE A 76 -16.32 -10.93 -7.64
N LEU A 77 -17.57 -11.10 -8.06
CA LEU A 77 -18.74 -10.88 -7.21
C LEU A 77 -18.74 -11.68 -5.90
N PRO A 78 -18.56 -13.02 -5.89
CA PRO A 78 -18.53 -13.76 -4.62
C PRO A 78 -17.29 -13.43 -3.77
N THR A 79 -16.17 -13.08 -4.42
CA THR A 79 -14.96 -12.61 -3.72
C THR A 79 -15.25 -11.29 -2.98
N PHE A 80 -15.93 -10.36 -3.63
CA PHE A 80 -16.34 -9.10 -3.04
C PHE A 80 -17.41 -9.28 -1.95
N LEU A 81 -18.45 -10.08 -2.19
CA LEU A 81 -19.48 -10.33 -1.18
C LEU A 81 -18.90 -10.98 0.09
N ALA A 82 -17.93 -11.88 -0.07
CA ALA A 82 -17.23 -12.50 1.04
C ALA A 82 -16.41 -11.48 1.84
N ALA A 83 -15.72 -10.56 1.17
CA ALA A 83 -15.03 -9.45 1.83
C ALA A 83 -16.02 -8.47 2.49
N ALA A 84 -17.12 -8.12 1.82
CA ALA A 84 -18.11 -7.19 2.33
C ALA A 84 -18.85 -7.75 3.56
N ALA A 85 -19.02 -9.07 3.63
CA ALA A 85 -19.63 -9.75 4.77
C ALA A 85 -18.82 -9.61 6.07
N THR A 86 -17.53 -9.26 6.00
CA THR A 86 -16.72 -8.98 7.19
C THR A 86 -16.90 -7.54 7.69
N VAL A 87 -17.47 -6.62 6.91
CA VAL A 87 -17.63 -5.21 7.29
C VAL A 87 -18.35 -5.01 8.64
N PRO A 88 -19.40 -5.76 9.01
CA PRO A 88 -20.01 -5.65 10.34
C PRO A 88 -19.04 -5.89 11.50
N THR A 89 -18.00 -6.72 11.31
CA THR A 89 -16.97 -6.97 12.33
C THR A 89 -16.08 -5.75 12.61
N SER A 90 -16.10 -4.74 11.72
CA SER A 90 -15.40 -3.47 11.92
C SER A 90 -15.85 -2.72 13.18
N TYR A 91 -17.09 -2.94 13.63
CA TYR A 91 -17.58 -2.34 14.88
C TYR A 91 -16.73 -2.77 16.09
N PHE A 92 -16.30 -4.04 16.11
CA PHE A 92 -15.45 -4.59 17.17
C PHE A 92 -13.96 -4.35 16.92
N LEU A 93 -13.56 -4.22 15.64
CA LEU A 93 -12.17 -4.10 15.20
C LEU A 93 -11.79 -2.66 14.79
N TYR A 94 -12.52 -1.65 15.24
CA TYR A 94 -12.40 -0.26 14.76
C TYR A 94 -10.97 0.30 14.85
N HIS A 95 -10.24 0.00 15.93
CA HIS A 95 -8.84 0.40 16.10
C HIS A 95 -7.82 -0.55 15.46
N GLN A 96 -8.26 -1.71 14.97
CA GLN A 96 -7.40 -2.76 14.43
C GLN A 96 -7.56 -2.91 12.92
N ARG A 97 -7.35 -1.79 12.19
CA ARG A 97 -7.45 -1.72 10.72
C ARG A 97 -6.64 -2.81 10.00
N ASN A 98 -5.46 -3.17 10.52
CA ASN A 98 -4.62 -4.24 9.96
C ASN A 98 -5.28 -5.63 10.09
N ILE A 99 -5.89 -5.93 11.25
CA ILE A 99 -6.54 -7.22 11.49
C ILE A 99 -7.84 -7.31 10.70
N PHE A 100 -8.60 -6.21 10.65
CA PHE A 100 -9.79 -6.12 9.81
C PHE A 100 -9.48 -6.39 8.34
N THR A 101 -8.49 -5.68 7.77
CA THR A 101 -8.10 -5.87 6.36
C THR A 101 -7.58 -7.28 6.09
N LEU A 102 -6.83 -7.88 7.02
CA LEU A 102 -6.39 -9.27 6.91
C LEU A 102 -7.58 -10.24 6.90
N LEU A 103 -8.58 -10.04 7.76
CA LEU A 103 -9.80 -10.84 7.79
C LEU A 103 -10.56 -10.75 6.45
N CYS A 104 -10.75 -9.54 5.90
CA CYS A 104 -11.38 -9.34 4.59
C CYS A 104 -10.69 -10.17 3.52
N VAL A 105 -9.35 -10.13 3.50
CA VAL A 105 -8.53 -10.78 2.48
C VAL A 105 -8.56 -12.29 2.61
N VAL A 106 -8.52 -12.83 3.84
CA VAL A 106 -8.61 -14.29 4.07
C VAL A 106 -9.96 -14.82 3.58
N VAL A 107 -11.06 -14.19 3.97
CA VAL A 107 -12.41 -14.62 3.60
C VAL A 107 -12.64 -14.47 2.09
N ALA A 108 -12.15 -13.38 1.48
CA ALA A 108 -12.15 -13.20 0.03
C ALA A 108 -11.33 -14.28 -0.71
N SER A 109 -10.15 -14.63 -0.20
CA SER A 109 -9.27 -15.65 -0.82
C SER A 109 -9.88 -17.04 -0.77
N LEU A 110 -10.57 -17.37 0.33
CA LEU A 110 -11.34 -18.62 0.46
C LEU A 110 -12.49 -18.67 -0.55
N ALA A 111 -13.28 -17.61 -0.65
CA ALA A 111 -14.36 -17.52 -1.62
C ALA A 111 -13.84 -17.61 -3.07
N SER A 112 -12.79 -16.84 -3.39
CA SER A 112 -12.11 -16.89 -4.68
C SER A 112 -11.67 -18.30 -5.04
N SER A 113 -11.02 -19.01 -4.10
CA SER A 113 -10.58 -20.40 -4.29
C SER A 113 -11.75 -21.36 -4.50
N TYR A 114 -12.85 -21.20 -3.74
CA TYR A 114 -14.03 -22.05 -3.83
C TYR A 114 -14.77 -21.91 -5.17
N PHE A 115 -14.90 -20.66 -5.67
CA PHE A 115 -15.61 -20.34 -6.91
C PHE A 115 -14.71 -20.36 -8.16
N SER A 116 -13.42 -20.70 -8.02
CA SER A 116 -12.48 -20.73 -9.14
C SER A 116 -12.76 -21.86 -10.12
N VAL A 117 -12.56 -21.57 -11.41
CA VAL A 117 -12.74 -22.51 -12.53
C VAL A 117 -11.55 -22.44 -13.48
N TRP A 118 -11.20 -23.55 -14.12
CA TRP A 118 -10.23 -23.56 -15.22
C TRP A 118 -10.80 -22.86 -16.46
N ALA A 119 -10.15 -21.76 -16.84
CA ALA A 119 -10.48 -20.98 -18.02
C ALA A 119 -9.17 -20.51 -18.68
N PRO A 120 -8.54 -21.34 -19.55
CA PRO A 120 -7.32 -20.95 -20.23
C PRO A 120 -7.58 -19.73 -21.10
N GLU A 121 -6.95 -18.61 -20.73
CA GLU A 121 -7.06 -17.35 -21.46
C GLU A 121 -6.09 -17.32 -22.64
N LYS A 122 -6.59 -16.91 -23.81
CA LYS A 122 -5.71 -16.62 -24.95
C LYS A 122 -5.20 -15.19 -24.78
N PRO A 123 -3.87 -14.96 -24.87
CA PRO A 123 -3.34 -13.61 -24.79
C PRO A 123 -3.93 -12.72 -25.91
N PRO A 124 -4.04 -11.40 -25.71
CA PRO A 124 -4.55 -10.50 -26.73
C PRO A 124 -3.70 -10.60 -27.99
N SER A 125 -4.29 -11.16 -29.06
CA SER A 125 -3.61 -11.43 -30.32
C SER A 125 -3.39 -10.18 -31.17
N ASN A 126 -4.25 -9.17 -31.01
CA ASN A 126 -4.31 -8.01 -31.88
C ASN A 126 -3.69 -6.77 -31.21
N LEU A 127 -3.07 -5.89 -32.01
CA LEU A 127 -2.45 -4.64 -31.55
C LEU A 127 -3.40 -3.79 -30.69
N ILE A 128 -4.66 -3.67 -31.09
CA ILE A 128 -5.71 -2.96 -30.35
C ILE A 128 -5.92 -3.56 -28.95
N GLY A 129 -5.87 -4.89 -28.82
CA GLY A 129 -6.01 -5.57 -27.53
C GLY A 129 -4.84 -5.28 -26.59
N ARG A 130 -3.62 -5.19 -27.14
CA ARG A 130 -2.42 -4.83 -26.37
C ARG A 130 -2.43 -3.36 -25.94
N LEU A 131 -2.87 -2.45 -26.81
CA LEU A 131 -3.02 -1.02 -26.47
C LEU A 131 -4.07 -0.81 -25.38
N LYS A 132 -5.21 -1.50 -25.45
CA LYS A 132 -6.23 -1.48 -24.40
C LYS A 132 -5.68 -1.99 -23.06
N ALA A 133 -4.97 -3.13 -23.07
CA ALA A 133 -4.34 -3.65 -21.87
C ALA A 133 -3.32 -2.64 -21.27
N GLY A 134 -2.48 -2.03 -22.12
CA GLY A 134 -1.53 -1.00 -21.70
C GLY A 134 -2.21 0.23 -21.09
N ALA A 135 -3.29 0.72 -21.70
CA ALA A 135 -4.07 1.83 -21.17
C ALA A 135 -4.71 1.49 -19.80
N CYS A 136 -5.25 0.28 -19.64
CA CYS A 136 -5.79 -0.18 -18.35
C CYS A 136 -4.70 -0.25 -17.26
N VAL A 137 -3.52 -0.76 -17.60
CA VAL A 137 -2.38 -0.80 -16.67
C VAL A 137 -1.92 0.61 -16.31
N GLY A 138 -1.81 1.51 -17.28
CA GLY A 138 -1.46 2.91 -17.04
C GLY A 138 -2.44 3.61 -16.10
N LEU A 139 -3.74 3.45 -16.33
CA LEU A 139 -4.77 3.99 -15.44
C LEU A 139 -4.70 3.39 -14.03
N ALA A 140 -4.46 2.08 -13.92
CA ALA A 140 -4.31 1.41 -12.63
C ALA A 140 -3.09 1.93 -11.85
N LEU A 141 -1.97 2.15 -12.53
CA LEU A 141 -0.75 2.72 -11.93
C LEU A 141 -0.95 4.16 -11.47
N THR A 142 -1.63 4.99 -12.28
CA THR A 142 -1.97 6.37 -11.89
C THR A 142 -2.89 6.39 -10.68
N ALA A 143 -3.94 5.55 -10.67
CA ALA A 143 -4.85 5.44 -9.54
C ALA A 143 -4.14 4.95 -8.27
N TYR A 144 -3.28 3.93 -8.39
CA TYR A 144 -2.48 3.40 -7.29
C TYR A 144 -1.54 4.48 -6.70
N SER A 145 -0.86 5.23 -7.57
CA SER A 145 0.03 6.32 -7.17
C SER A 145 -0.75 7.46 -6.51
N GLY A 146 -1.95 7.78 -7.02
CA GLY A 146 -2.84 8.78 -6.44
C GLY A 146 -3.36 8.39 -5.05
N LEU A 147 -3.68 7.10 -4.83
CA LEU A 147 -4.08 6.59 -3.51
C LEU A 147 -2.95 6.71 -2.48
N HIS A 148 -1.72 6.37 -2.86
CA HIS A 148 -0.53 6.61 -2.04
C HIS A 148 -0.35 8.09 -1.74
N GLY A 149 -0.44 8.95 -2.76
CA GLY A 149 -0.37 10.40 -2.59
C GLY A 149 -1.41 10.95 -1.62
N SER A 150 -2.68 10.53 -1.75
CA SER A 150 -3.77 10.89 -0.83
C SER A 150 -3.48 10.42 0.59
N SER A 151 -3.07 9.16 0.75
CA SER A 151 -2.74 8.59 2.06
C SER A 151 -1.62 9.38 2.75
N MET A 152 -0.56 9.70 2.01
CA MET A 152 0.54 10.50 2.52
C MET A 152 0.09 11.92 2.86
N TYR A 153 -0.61 12.58 1.96
CA TYR A 153 -1.02 13.97 2.10
C TYR A 153 -1.94 14.21 3.31
N PHE A 154 -2.96 13.36 3.51
CA PHE A 154 -3.98 13.59 4.55
C PHE A 154 -3.64 12.97 5.90
N ASN A 155 -2.97 11.82 5.91
CA ASN A 155 -2.82 11.02 7.14
C ASN A 155 -1.39 11.00 7.69
N THR A 156 -0.40 11.54 6.97
CA THR A 156 0.97 11.60 7.49
C THR A 156 1.18 12.85 8.33
N ARG A 157 1.42 12.62 9.62
CA ARG A 157 1.86 13.62 10.58
C ARG A 157 3.19 13.17 11.18
N VAL A 158 4.19 14.03 11.15
CA VAL A 158 5.51 13.71 11.69
C VAL A 158 5.75 14.57 12.93
N GLN A 159 6.19 13.94 14.01
CA GLN A 159 6.59 14.67 15.21
C GLN A 159 8.05 15.13 15.06
N SER A 160 8.27 16.43 15.19
CA SER A 160 9.61 17.02 15.34
C SER A 160 10.17 16.67 16.73
N LEU A 161 11.49 16.74 16.89
CA LEU A 161 12.20 16.54 18.17
C LEU A 161 11.74 17.52 19.27
N ASN A 162 11.20 18.67 18.86
CA ASN A 162 10.61 19.68 19.75
C ASN A 162 9.17 19.34 20.20
N GLY A 163 8.63 18.18 19.81
CA GLY A 163 7.26 17.75 20.15
C GLY A 163 6.17 18.39 19.29
N THR A 164 6.52 19.20 18.31
CA THR A 164 5.56 19.80 17.37
C THR A 164 5.17 18.77 16.29
N THR A 165 3.87 18.60 16.07
CA THR A 165 3.35 17.70 15.04
C THR A 165 3.11 18.50 13.77
N ILE A 166 3.95 18.30 12.74
CA ILE A 166 3.86 19.02 11.48
C ILE A 166 3.20 18.10 10.43
N PRO A 167 2.14 18.54 9.73
CA PRO A 167 1.54 17.77 8.67
C PRO A 167 2.45 17.75 7.42
N LEU A 168 2.43 16.65 6.67
CA LEU A 168 3.30 16.47 5.50
C LEU A 168 3.22 17.59 4.45
N PRO A 169 2.05 18.15 4.10
CA PRO A 169 1.97 19.22 3.10
C PRO A 169 2.71 20.48 3.53
N GLU A 170 2.67 20.80 4.82
CA GLU A 170 3.37 21.93 5.41
C GLU A 170 4.88 21.67 5.45
N MET A 171 5.28 20.43 5.75
CA MET A 171 6.68 20.03 5.65
C MET A 171 7.23 20.16 4.24
N VAL A 172 6.50 19.66 3.23
CA VAL A 172 6.91 19.75 1.84
C VAL A 172 6.94 21.21 1.39
N ALA A 173 5.96 22.02 1.79
CA ALA A 173 5.96 23.45 1.47
C ALA A 173 7.14 24.20 2.09
N ASN A 174 7.48 23.91 3.35
CA ASN A 174 8.62 24.50 4.04
C ASN A 174 9.95 24.00 3.45
N PHE A 175 10.05 22.71 3.11
CA PHE A 175 11.20 22.16 2.40
C PHE A 175 11.41 22.79 1.02
N LEU A 176 10.34 22.99 0.24
CA LEU A 176 10.42 23.66 -1.07
C LEU A 176 10.73 25.16 -0.95
N ARG A 177 10.42 25.78 0.19
CA ARG A 177 10.77 27.18 0.50
C ARG A 177 12.21 27.33 1.00
N LEU A 178 12.76 26.30 1.65
CA LEU A 178 14.16 26.27 2.10
C LEU A 178 15.08 26.03 0.88
N GLN A 179 15.86 27.05 0.49
CA GLN A 179 16.90 26.95 -0.53
C GLN A 179 18.17 26.28 0.03
N PRO A 180 18.20 24.95 0.15
CA PRO A 180 19.40 24.30 -0.37
C PRO A 180 19.04 23.02 -1.11
N TYR A 181 18.99 23.12 -2.43
CA TYR A 181 18.96 21.98 -3.35
C TYR A 181 20.10 20.97 -3.06
N ASP A 182 21.19 21.46 -2.47
CA ASP A 182 22.35 20.66 -2.06
C ASP A 182 22.04 19.72 -0.88
N GLU A 183 21.24 20.14 0.12
CA GLU A 183 20.89 19.30 1.27
C GLU A 183 19.90 18.19 0.89
N ALA A 184 18.96 18.49 -0.02
CA ALA A 184 18.06 17.50 -0.61
C ALA A 184 18.83 16.40 -1.36
N ARG A 185 19.90 16.79 -2.07
CA ARG A 185 20.76 15.89 -2.84
C ARG A 185 21.59 14.99 -1.93
N GLU A 186 22.03 15.47 -0.77
CA GLU A 186 22.74 14.65 0.23
C GLU A 186 21.84 13.60 0.90
N LEU A 187 20.52 13.80 0.93
CA LEU A 187 19.57 12.85 1.52
C LEU A 187 19.28 11.64 0.64
N MET A 188 19.30 11.82 -0.69
CA MET A 188 18.94 10.78 -1.67
C MET A 188 19.78 9.49 -1.56
N PRO A 189 21.13 9.53 -1.40
CA PRO A 189 21.93 8.33 -1.17
C PRO A 189 21.51 7.54 0.07
N GLY A 190 21.14 8.23 1.16
CA GLY A 190 20.69 7.62 2.41
C GLY A 190 19.36 6.86 2.23
N ILE A 191 18.44 7.39 1.42
CA ILE A 191 17.18 6.71 1.08
C ILE A 191 17.45 5.46 0.25
N ILE A 192 18.30 5.58 -0.78
CA ILE A 192 18.67 4.45 -1.64
C ILE A 192 19.32 3.33 -0.80
N GLN A 193 20.17 3.67 0.15
CA GLN A 193 20.83 2.71 1.03
C GLN A 193 19.86 2.11 2.06
N CYS A 194 18.91 2.89 2.58
CA CYS A 194 17.82 2.36 3.39
C CYS A 194 17.00 1.33 2.61
N VAL A 195 16.60 1.64 1.38
CA VAL A 195 15.80 0.73 0.54
C VAL A 195 16.57 -0.56 0.28
N ARG A 196 17.89 -0.46 0.07
CA ARG A 196 18.76 -1.64 -0.08
C ARG A 196 18.88 -2.48 1.19
N MET A 197 18.92 -1.88 2.38
CA MET A 197 19.09 -2.59 3.65
C MET A 197 17.80 -3.21 4.18
N TYR A 198 16.68 -2.48 4.12
CA TYR A 198 15.43 -2.90 4.75
C TYR A 198 14.45 -3.55 3.77
N GLY A 199 14.66 -3.41 2.45
CA GLY A 199 13.83 -4.05 1.41
C GLY A 199 12.36 -3.62 1.39
N SER A 200 11.96 -2.72 2.28
CA SER A 200 10.60 -2.26 2.53
C SER A 200 10.55 -0.75 2.37
N LEU A 201 9.70 -0.29 1.44
CA LEU A 201 9.49 1.13 1.19
C LEU A 201 8.86 1.83 2.41
N ASP A 202 8.03 1.13 3.18
CA ASP A 202 7.31 1.68 4.33
C ASP A 202 8.27 2.11 5.46
N VAL A 203 9.29 1.30 5.75
CA VAL A 203 10.30 1.62 6.78
C VAL A 203 11.14 2.82 6.33
N CYS A 204 11.54 2.83 5.06
CA CYS A 204 12.34 3.94 4.53
C CYS A 204 11.54 5.22 4.36
N GLN A 205 10.24 5.11 4.11
CA GLN A 205 9.34 6.25 4.10
C GLN A 205 9.26 6.88 5.49
N HIS A 206 9.06 6.10 6.56
CA HIS A 206 9.05 6.65 7.92
C HIS A 206 10.36 7.35 8.29
N GLN A 207 11.50 6.77 7.92
CA GLN A 207 12.81 7.34 8.21
C GLN A 207 13.14 8.58 7.36
N PHE A 208 12.72 8.60 6.11
CA PHE A 208 12.86 9.77 5.25
C PHE A 208 11.99 10.93 5.74
N LEU A 209 10.76 10.63 6.12
CA LEU A 209 9.81 11.61 6.63
C LEU A 209 10.26 12.24 7.95
N SER A 210 10.87 11.46 8.85
CA SER A 210 11.44 12.02 10.09
C SER A 210 12.62 12.95 9.82
N GLN A 211 13.49 12.61 8.87
CA GLN A 211 14.61 13.47 8.45
C GLN A 211 14.12 14.77 7.79
N LEU A 212 13.11 14.69 6.94
CA LEU A 212 12.49 15.86 6.32
C LEU A 212 11.82 16.78 7.34
N ALA A 213 11.14 16.20 8.35
CA ALA A 213 10.44 16.98 9.36
C ALA A 213 11.41 17.86 10.15
N GLU A 214 12.59 17.34 10.43
CA GLU A 214 13.62 18.07 11.12
C GLU A 214 14.19 19.21 10.27
N ILE A 215 14.44 18.97 8.98
CA ILE A 215 14.92 19.99 8.02
C ILE A 215 13.90 21.12 7.87
N SER A 216 12.63 20.77 7.95
CA SER A 216 11.50 21.64 7.68
C SER A 216 11.00 22.46 8.89
N ASP A 217 11.54 22.29 10.10
CA ASP A 217 11.06 22.98 11.31
C ASP A 217 11.37 24.50 11.26
N PRO A 218 10.36 25.39 11.29
CA PRO A 218 10.57 26.84 11.26
C PRO A 218 11.14 27.43 12.56
N ASN A 219 11.08 26.71 13.69
CA ASN A 219 11.65 27.13 14.99
C ASN A 219 13.04 26.54 15.23
N ARG A 220 13.76 26.22 14.16
CA ARG A 220 15.04 25.52 14.20
C ARG A 220 16.17 26.43 14.69
N ASP A 221 16.78 26.06 15.80
CA ASP A 221 18.08 26.60 16.19
C ASP A 221 19.19 26.01 15.29
N SER A 222 20.13 26.85 14.85
CA SER A 222 21.24 26.48 13.94
C SER A 222 22.13 25.33 14.45
N TRP A 223 22.16 25.09 15.76
CA TRP A 223 22.96 24.02 16.39
C TRP A 223 22.29 22.64 16.31
N ALA A 224 20.96 22.55 16.27
CA ALA A 224 20.23 21.28 16.19
C ALA A 224 20.48 20.58 14.83
N PHE A 225 20.48 21.36 13.75
CA PHE A 225 20.85 20.86 12.41
C PHE A 225 22.29 20.35 12.35
N THR A 226 23.23 21.06 12.98
CA THR A 226 24.65 20.67 13.00
C THR A 226 24.85 19.38 13.80
N ALA A 227 24.06 19.17 14.85
CA ALA A 227 24.08 17.95 15.65
C ALA A 227 23.55 16.75 14.85
N VAL A 228 22.44 16.90 14.14
CA VAL A 228 21.87 15.78 13.36
C VAL A 228 22.64 15.50 12.08
N THR A 229 23.13 16.51 11.36
CA THR A 229 24.04 16.28 10.22
C THR A 229 25.33 15.59 10.67
N ARG A 230 25.87 15.90 11.87
CA ARG A 230 26.98 15.14 12.49
C ARG A 230 26.58 13.71 12.84
N GLN A 231 25.40 13.50 13.41
CA GLN A 231 24.91 12.18 13.79
C GLN A 231 24.65 11.29 12.55
N LEU A 232 24.13 11.88 11.47
CA LEU A 232 23.92 11.24 10.17
C LEU A 232 25.25 10.92 9.50
N ARG A 233 26.20 11.86 9.48
CA ARG A 233 27.56 11.63 8.95
C ARG A 233 28.30 10.55 9.76
N GLY A 234 28.08 10.50 11.07
CA GLY A 234 28.62 9.45 11.95
C GLY A 234 28.02 8.07 11.66
N ARG A 235 26.70 7.99 11.47
CA ARG A 235 26.00 6.74 11.11
C ARG A 235 26.38 6.23 9.72
N MET A 236 26.52 7.12 8.73
CA MET A 236 26.97 6.73 7.38
C MET A 236 28.40 6.20 7.38
N ARG A 237 29.33 6.87 8.10
CA ARG A 237 30.72 6.38 8.24
C ARG A 237 30.82 5.06 9.01
N GLY A 238 29.96 4.84 9.99
CA GLY A 238 29.89 3.57 10.72
C GLY A 238 29.42 2.40 9.85
N ILE A 239 28.58 2.67 8.84
CA ILE A 239 28.08 1.67 7.89
C ILE A 239 29.14 1.36 6.82
N ASP A 240 29.88 2.38 6.33
CA ASP A 240 31.00 2.16 5.40
C ASP A 240 32.14 1.32 6.02
N ALA A 241 32.32 1.38 7.34
CA ALA A 241 33.28 0.57 8.08
C ALA A 241 32.87 -0.91 8.23
N ILE A 242 31.58 -1.24 8.06
CA ILE A 242 31.04 -2.61 8.08
C ILE A 242 31.03 -3.21 6.66
N SER A 243 31.18 -2.38 5.62
CA SER A 243 31.20 -2.78 4.20
C SER A 243 32.60 -3.14 3.67
N LYS A 244 33.62 -3.22 4.52
CA LYS A 244 34.96 -3.74 4.19
C LYS A 244 35.24 -5.00 4.98
#